data_AF-A0A4Q6ANE6-F1
#
_entry.id   AF-A0A4Q6ANE6-F1
#
_cell.length_a   1.000
_cell.length_b   1.000
_cell.length_c   1.000
_cell.angle_alpha   90.00
_cell.angle_beta   90.00
_cell.angle_gamma   90.00
#
_symmetry.space_group_name_H-M   'P 1'
#
loop_
_entity.id
_entity.type
_entity.pdbx_description
1 polymer ?
#
loop_
_entity_poly.entity_id
_entity_poly.type
_entity_poly.pdbx_seq_one_letter_code
_entity_poly.pdbx_strand_id
1 'polypeptide(L)'
;MKVCIACIFLFFALQAASQVTPRTGSDSLGAELRPDSIIEKLVAMAYENSRLRAVENTTLSAEYEWRRSKTAILNNITIAGNVNEVSLKQSSASTDPLKQSTQYPRYNVGVVLPLGIFINNGKTTKANYHRYEAMVDQVNIEKQNIRREIQVGYDNYTLNKQLLILQDEVLSDAELLRKSQEERFRNEEISLEAYLASNKAFNNERVKRLNLQHEVTVTAAQLEQLIGMRIEDALRQMRAEGVRR
;
A
#
# COMPACT_ATOMS: atom_id res chain seq x y z
N MET A 1 -13.45 14.12 76.26
CA MET A 1 -14.85 14.29 75.79
C MET A 1 -14.79 14.80 74.35
N LYS A 2 -15.52 14.18 73.41
CA LYS A 2 -15.48 14.30 71.92
C LYS A 2 -14.32 13.51 71.29
N VAL A 3 -14.43 12.27 70.79
CA VAL A 3 -15.46 11.48 70.08
C VAL A 3 -15.71 11.90 68.62
N CYS A 4 -15.56 10.88 67.74
CA CYS A 4 -15.99 10.69 66.35
C CYS A 4 -15.09 11.22 65.21
N ILE A 5 -14.31 10.36 64.52
CA ILE A 5 -14.69 9.28 63.56
C ILE A 5 -15.10 9.93 62.23
N ALA A 6 -14.17 10.07 61.27
CA ALA A 6 -13.82 9.05 60.28
C ALA A 6 -15.05 8.58 59.48
N CYS A 7 -15.32 9.25 58.35
CA CYS A 7 -16.08 8.76 57.19
C CYS A 7 -16.37 9.97 56.30
N ILE A 8 -15.66 10.12 55.18
CA ILE A 8 -16.08 10.70 53.88
C ILE A 8 -14.80 10.60 53.01
N PHE A 9 -14.45 9.38 52.63
CA PHE A 9 -13.45 9.08 51.60
C PHE A 9 -13.83 7.74 50.98
N LEU A 10 -15.05 7.65 50.45
CA LEU A 10 -15.48 6.51 49.65
C LEU A 10 -16.69 6.95 48.84
N PHE A 11 -16.51 7.05 47.52
CA PHE A 11 -17.49 7.00 46.42
C PHE A 11 -17.08 7.95 45.27
N PHE A 12 -15.96 7.62 44.64
CA PHE A 12 -15.80 7.82 43.21
C PHE A 12 -15.44 6.45 42.63
N ALA A 13 -16.45 5.57 42.59
CA ALA A 13 -16.37 4.34 41.82
C ALA A 13 -16.35 4.75 40.35
N LEU A 14 -15.16 4.63 39.76
CA LEU A 14 -14.94 4.53 38.33
C LEU A 14 -16.07 3.72 37.70
N GLN A 15 -16.84 4.35 36.81
CA GLN A 15 -17.55 3.63 35.77
C GLN A 15 -16.49 3.03 34.85
N ALA A 16 -16.08 1.80 35.16
CA ALA A 16 -15.49 0.93 34.18
C ALA A 16 -16.60 0.65 33.15
N ALA A 17 -16.59 1.41 32.05
CA ALA A 17 -17.24 0.99 30.83
C ALA A 17 -16.56 -0.33 30.41
N SER A 18 -17.15 -1.45 30.79
CA SER A 18 -16.86 -2.73 30.18
C SER A 18 -17.21 -2.60 28.70
N GLN A 19 -16.20 -2.33 27.88
CA GLN A 19 -16.32 -2.50 26.44
C GLN A 19 -16.51 -3.98 26.19
N VAL A 20 -17.73 -4.35 25.82
CA VAL A 20 -18.00 -5.61 25.14
C VAL A 20 -17.17 -5.58 23.86
N THR A 21 -16.02 -6.22 23.89
CA THR A 21 -15.32 -6.60 22.66
C THR A 21 -16.23 -7.60 21.96
N PRO A 22 -16.73 -7.32 20.74
CA PRO A 22 -17.32 -8.38 19.95
C PRO A 22 -16.20 -9.38 19.67
N ARG A 23 -16.27 -10.51 20.37
CA ARG A 23 -15.50 -11.71 20.05
C ARG A 23 -15.84 -12.04 18.59
N THR A 24 -14.86 -11.86 17.71
CA THR A 24 -14.87 -12.43 16.37
C THR A 24 -14.98 -13.95 16.51
N GLY A 25 -16.22 -14.43 16.56
CA GLY A 25 -16.56 -15.83 16.35
C GLY A 25 -16.35 -16.16 14.87
N SER A 26 -15.10 -16.28 14.46
CA SER A 26 -14.75 -17.22 13.40
C SER A 26 -14.73 -18.57 14.06
N ASP A 27 -15.79 -19.36 13.88
CA ASP A 27 -15.67 -20.79 13.65
C ASP A 27 -17.06 -21.41 13.48
N SER A 28 -17.21 -22.17 12.39
CA SER A 28 -18.19 -23.25 12.20
C SER A 28 -19.65 -22.91 11.86
N LEU A 29 -19.91 -22.06 10.86
CA LEU A 29 -21.18 -22.15 10.12
C LEU A 29 -20.99 -21.82 8.64
N GLY A 30 -20.99 -22.88 7.81
CA GLY A 30 -21.18 -22.83 6.35
C GLY A 30 -20.07 -22.14 5.57
N ALA A 31 -19.36 -22.88 4.72
CA ALA A 31 -18.37 -22.37 3.76
C ALA A 31 -18.99 -21.55 2.61
N GLU A 32 -19.90 -20.64 2.93
CA GLU A 32 -20.30 -19.57 2.04
C GLU A 32 -19.30 -18.43 2.23
N LEU A 33 -18.54 -18.11 1.18
CA LEU A 33 -17.52 -17.06 1.19
C LEU A 33 -18.17 -15.74 1.62
N ARG A 34 -18.06 -15.38 2.90
CA ARG A 34 -18.52 -14.08 3.41
C ARG A 34 -17.86 -12.98 2.58
N PRO A 35 -18.56 -11.88 2.22
CA PRO A 35 -17.99 -10.80 1.42
C PRO A 35 -16.65 -10.29 1.97
N ASP A 36 -16.53 -10.19 3.30
CA ASP A 36 -15.28 -9.82 3.99
C ASP A 36 -14.14 -10.80 3.69
N SER A 37 -14.42 -12.12 3.66
CA SER A 37 -13.41 -13.13 3.34
C SER A 37 -12.95 -13.07 1.88
N ILE A 38 -13.82 -12.61 0.98
CA ILE A 38 -13.44 -12.43 -0.43
C ILE A 38 -12.49 -11.25 -0.55
N ILE A 39 -12.84 -10.13 0.07
CA ILE A 39 -12.05 -8.91 0.06
C ILE A 39 -10.65 -9.18 0.63
N GLU A 40 -10.53 -9.84 1.78
CA GLU A 40 -9.22 -10.14 2.38
C GLU A 40 -8.31 -10.97 1.47
N LYS A 41 -8.88 -11.93 0.73
CA LYS A 41 -8.11 -12.72 -0.24
C LYS A 41 -7.67 -11.89 -1.45
N LEU A 42 -8.56 -11.02 -1.96
CA LEU A 42 -8.21 -10.09 -3.03
C LEU A 42 -7.10 -9.12 -2.58
N VAL A 43 -7.16 -8.63 -1.34
CA VAL A 43 -6.12 -7.80 -0.72
C VAL A 43 -4.80 -8.55 -0.63
N ALA A 44 -4.82 -9.81 -0.20
CA ALA A 44 -3.61 -10.62 -0.12
C ALA A 44 -2.94 -10.77 -1.49
N MET A 45 -3.70 -10.99 -2.56
CA MET A 45 -3.17 -11.04 -3.92
C MET A 45 -2.61 -9.68 -4.36
N ALA A 46 -3.29 -8.58 -4.03
CA ALA A 46 -2.82 -7.24 -4.39
C ALA A 46 -1.59 -6.76 -3.62
N TYR A 47 -1.24 -7.37 -2.48
CA TYR A 47 0.03 -7.08 -1.82
C TYR A 47 1.25 -7.50 -2.65
N GLU A 48 1.07 -8.37 -3.64
CA GLU A 48 2.13 -8.71 -4.58
C GLU A 48 2.36 -7.63 -5.67
N ASN A 49 1.56 -6.55 -5.68
CA ASN A 49 1.63 -5.48 -6.67
C ASN A 49 2.97 -4.71 -6.64
N SER A 50 3.44 -4.29 -7.82
CA SER A 50 4.68 -3.51 -7.99
C SER A 50 4.68 -2.19 -7.22
N ARG A 51 3.51 -1.55 -7.04
CA ARG A 51 3.34 -0.31 -6.29
C ARG A 51 3.78 -0.46 -4.83
N LEU A 52 3.32 -1.51 -4.14
CA LEU A 52 3.72 -1.78 -2.75
C LEU A 52 5.21 -2.13 -2.64
N ARG A 53 5.71 -2.96 -3.56
CA ARG A 53 7.15 -3.31 -3.62
C ARG A 53 8.04 -2.08 -3.77
N ALA A 54 7.61 -1.08 -4.54
CA ALA A 54 8.37 0.16 -4.70
C ALA A 54 8.52 0.90 -3.36
N VAL A 55 7.42 1.02 -2.59
CA VAL A 55 7.46 1.65 -1.26
C VAL A 55 8.32 0.82 -0.29
N GLU A 56 8.18 -0.51 -0.30
CA GLU A 56 9.02 -1.39 0.52
C GLU A 56 10.51 -1.25 0.19
N ASN A 57 10.87 -1.15 -1.09
CA ASN A 57 12.25 -0.89 -1.52
C ASN A 57 12.77 0.47 -1.03
N THR A 58 11.93 1.51 -1.01
CA THR A 58 12.33 2.80 -0.44
C THR A 58 12.54 2.73 1.07
N THR A 59 11.75 1.94 1.78
CA THR A 59 11.92 1.67 3.21
C THR A 59 13.22 0.92 3.48
N LEU A 60 13.54 -0.10 2.67
CA LEU A 60 14.83 -0.81 2.75
C LEU A 60 16.02 0.13 2.52
N SER A 61 15.91 1.04 1.55
CA SER A 61 16.94 2.06 1.32
C SER A 61 17.13 2.96 2.55
N ALA A 62 16.03 3.43 3.17
CA ALA A 62 16.09 4.23 4.38
C ALA A 62 16.68 3.44 5.57
N GLU A 63 16.39 2.14 5.66
CA GLU A 63 16.99 1.25 6.66
C GLU A 63 18.52 1.16 6.48
N TYR A 64 18.99 0.96 5.25
CA TYR A 64 20.42 0.93 4.97
C TYR A 64 21.10 2.26 5.27
N GLU A 65 20.46 3.40 4.99
CA GLU A 65 20.98 4.72 5.36
C GLU A 65 21.11 4.88 6.89
N TRP A 66 20.10 4.45 7.64
CA TRP A 66 20.14 4.43 9.10
C TRP A 66 21.26 3.53 9.63
N ARG A 67 21.36 2.29 9.15
CA ARG A 67 22.43 1.35 9.53
C ARG A 67 23.81 1.92 9.19
N ARG A 68 23.98 2.52 8.00
CA ARG A 68 25.22 3.18 7.58
C ARG A 68 25.58 4.36 8.50
N SER A 69 24.61 5.14 8.96
CA SER A 69 24.89 6.26 9.86
C SER A 69 25.41 5.83 11.23
N LYS A 70 25.02 4.65 11.71
CA LYS A 70 25.60 4.07 12.93
C LYS A 70 27.10 3.80 12.79
N THR A 71 27.53 3.33 11.62
CA THR A 71 28.93 3.00 11.33
C THR A 71 29.73 4.17 10.75
N ALA A 72 29.11 5.32 10.49
CA ALA A 72 29.76 6.48 9.87
C ALA A 72 30.93 7.05 10.68
N ILE A 73 30.98 6.78 11.99
CA ILE A 73 32.15 7.12 12.83
C ILE A 73 33.42 6.44 12.31
N LEU A 74 33.31 5.19 11.85
CA LEU A 74 34.46 4.40 11.39
C LEU A 74 35.01 4.91 10.05
N ASN A 75 34.16 5.50 9.20
CA ASN A 75 34.53 5.99 7.88
C ASN A 75 35.43 7.24 7.90
N ASN A 76 35.60 7.88 9.06
CA ASN A 76 36.37 9.11 9.20
C ASN A 76 37.72 8.89 9.89
N ILE A 77 38.09 7.64 10.15
CA ILE A 77 39.41 7.28 10.65
C ILE A 77 40.32 7.07 9.43
N THR A 78 41.08 8.09 9.07
CA THR A 78 42.07 8.00 7.99
C THR A 78 43.45 7.83 8.58
N ILE A 79 44.09 6.70 8.26
CA ILE A 79 45.50 6.45 8.57
C ILE A 79 46.29 6.76 7.29
N ALA A 80 47.10 7.81 7.32
CA ALA A 80 47.95 8.20 6.20
C ALA A 80 49.41 7.99 6.57
N GLY A 81 50.14 7.29 5.70
CA GLY A 81 51.58 7.15 5.77
C GLY A 81 52.22 7.78 4.53
N ASN A 82 53.18 8.67 4.72
CA ASN A 82 54.01 9.18 3.63
C ASN A 82 55.47 8.76 3.86
N VAL A 83 56.10 8.26 2.80
CA VAL A 83 57.52 7.88 2.77
C VAL A 83 58.24 8.79 1.80
N ASN A 84 59.27 9.48 2.27
CA ASN A 84 60.03 10.42 1.45
C ASN A 84 61.27 9.74 0.86
N GLU A 85 61.27 9.41 -0.45
CA GLU A 85 62.40 8.72 -1.10
C GLU A 85 63.70 9.53 -1.17
N VAL A 86 63.62 10.87 -1.15
CA VAL A 86 64.78 11.77 -1.24
C VAL A 86 65.71 11.59 -0.04
N SER A 87 65.18 11.33 1.15
CA SER A 87 65.96 11.09 2.38
C SER A 87 66.37 9.62 2.59
N LEU A 88 65.89 8.69 1.75
CA LEU A 88 66.34 7.30 1.70
C LEU A 88 67.55 7.10 0.77
N LYS A 89 67.63 7.80 -0.37
CA LYS A 89 68.74 7.66 -1.33
C LYS A 89 69.97 8.52 -1.00
N GLN A 90 69.85 9.49 -0.10
CA GLN A 90 70.94 10.41 0.28
C GLN A 90 71.93 9.81 1.31
N SER A 91 71.72 8.56 1.75
CA SER A 91 72.61 7.88 2.71
C SER A 91 73.86 7.23 2.09
N SER A 92 74.07 7.31 0.77
CA SER A 92 75.14 6.53 0.12
C SER A 92 76.07 7.26 -0.86
N ALA A 93 75.92 8.57 -1.16
CA ALA A 93 76.88 9.26 -2.04
C ALA A 93 76.75 10.80 -2.02
N SER A 94 77.41 11.50 -1.10
CA SER A 94 77.74 12.94 -1.25
C SER A 94 78.53 13.46 -0.03
N THR A 95 79.82 13.72 -0.23
CA THR A 95 80.80 14.22 0.75
C THR A 95 80.82 15.75 0.81
N ASP A 96 79.65 16.42 0.77
CA ASP A 96 79.56 17.89 0.82
C ASP A 96 78.79 18.36 2.09
N PRO A 97 79.49 18.89 3.11
CA PRO A 97 78.89 19.29 4.38
C PRO A 97 77.99 20.55 4.29
N LEU A 98 77.97 21.27 3.16
CA LEU A 98 77.08 22.42 2.93
C LEU A 98 75.74 22.04 2.28
N LYS A 99 75.55 20.78 1.84
CA LYS A 99 74.31 20.24 1.25
C LYS A 99 73.54 19.28 2.16
N GLN A 100 74.01 19.05 3.39
CA GLN A 100 73.45 18.07 4.34
C GLN A 100 72.30 18.58 5.23
N SER A 101 71.76 19.77 4.97
CA SER A 101 70.70 20.36 5.81
C SER A 101 69.30 20.24 5.20
N THR A 102 68.85 19.02 4.97
CA THR A 102 67.42 18.75 4.74
C THR A 102 66.98 17.58 5.63
N GLN A 103 66.92 17.86 6.93
CA GLN A 103 66.30 17.01 7.95
C GLN A 103 64.78 16.96 7.74
N TYR A 104 64.32 16.38 6.62
CA TYR A 104 62.91 16.07 6.43
C TYR A 104 62.61 14.69 7.03
N PRO A 105 61.48 14.54 7.74
CA PRO A 105 61.12 13.26 8.32
C PRO A 105 61.06 12.17 7.26
N ARG A 106 61.76 11.05 7.52
CA ARG A 106 61.87 9.89 6.62
C ARG A 106 60.55 9.15 6.45
N TYR A 107 59.72 9.19 7.49
CA TYR A 107 58.41 8.57 7.55
C TYR A 107 57.49 9.53 8.31
N ASN A 108 56.32 9.82 7.74
CA ASN A 108 55.25 10.53 8.44
C ASN A 108 54.04 9.62 8.49
N VAL A 109 53.63 9.22 9.69
CA VAL A 109 52.38 8.50 9.93
C VAL A 109 51.47 9.43 10.72
N GLY A 110 50.29 9.71 10.18
CA GLY A 110 49.30 10.58 10.80
C GLY A 110 47.94 9.88 10.87
N VAL A 111 47.25 10.08 11.99
CA VAL A 111 45.83 9.72 12.15
C VAL A 111 45.05 11.02 12.24
N VAL A 112 44.08 11.20 11.34
CA VAL A 112 43.18 12.37 11.37
C VAL A 112 41.84 11.92 11.93
N LEU A 113 41.45 12.48 13.08
CA LEU A 113 40.17 12.22 13.72
C LEU A 113 39.36 13.51 13.87
N PRO A 114 38.31 13.74 13.07
CA PRO A 114 37.48 14.93 13.20
C PRO A 114 36.59 14.85 14.45
N LEU A 115 36.87 15.66 15.48
CA LEU A 115 36.12 15.65 16.75
C LEU A 115 34.61 15.96 16.60
N GLY A 116 34.23 16.68 15.54
CA GLY A 116 32.83 16.98 15.23
C GLY A 116 31.97 15.73 14.99
N ILE A 117 32.59 14.58 14.73
CA ILE A 117 31.89 13.32 14.49
C ILE A 117 31.16 12.79 15.73
N PHE A 118 31.71 13.01 16.93
CA PHE A 118 31.12 12.50 18.17
C PHE A 118 29.86 13.27 18.58
N ILE A 119 29.78 14.55 18.20
CA ILE A 119 28.62 15.41 18.49
C ILE A 119 27.53 15.25 17.42
N ASN A 120 27.91 15.26 16.14
CA ASN A 120 26.95 15.28 15.04
C ASN A 120 26.44 13.89 14.67
N ASN A 121 27.24 12.83 14.79
CA ASN A 121 26.82 11.51 14.30
C ASN A 121 25.63 10.93 15.08
N GLY A 122 25.54 11.18 16.39
CA GLY A 122 24.39 10.76 17.19
C GLY A 122 23.08 11.43 16.74
N LYS A 123 23.14 12.74 16.46
CA LYS A 123 21.99 13.50 15.95
C LYS A 123 21.58 13.03 14.54
N THR A 124 22.55 12.83 13.64
CA THR A 124 22.31 12.31 12.29
C THR A 124 21.72 10.90 12.33
N THR A 125 22.22 10.01 13.19
CA THR A 125 21.70 8.65 13.34
C THR A 125 20.26 8.66 13.83
N LYS A 126 19.93 9.53 14.81
CA LYS A 126 18.56 9.69 15.31
C LYS A 126 17.63 10.27 14.25
N ALA A 127 18.09 11.24 13.45
CA ALA A 127 17.31 11.78 12.33
C ALA A 127 17.02 10.69 11.27
N ASN A 128 18.02 9.89 10.91
CA ASN A 128 17.85 8.78 9.96
C ASN A 128 16.94 7.67 10.50
N TYR A 129 16.94 7.44 11.81
CA TYR A 129 16.01 6.51 12.46
C TYR A 129 14.57 6.96 12.28
N HIS A 130 14.25 8.21 12.61
CA HIS A 130 12.89 8.73 12.43
C HIS A 130 12.48 8.79 10.95
N ARG A 131 13.44 9.01 10.03
CA ARG A 131 13.18 8.89 8.59
C ARG A 131 12.81 7.45 8.21
N TYR A 132 13.51 6.45 8.73
CA TYR A 132 13.19 5.05 8.51
C TYR A 132 11.80 4.70 9.09
N GLU A 133 11.49 5.09 10.33
CA GLU A 133 10.17 4.88 10.94
C GLU A 133 9.05 5.49 10.09
N ALA A 134 9.23 6.73 9.62
CA ALA A 134 8.26 7.37 8.73
C ALA A 134 8.04 6.59 7.42
N MET A 135 9.07 5.92 6.88
CA MET A 135 8.92 5.07 5.70
C MET A 135 8.19 3.75 6.03
N VAL A 136 8.39 3.18 7.22
CA VAL A 136 7.62 2.02 7.69
C VAL A 136 6.13 2.39 7.82
N ASP A 137 5.83 3.55 8.40
CA ASP A 137 4.46 4.05 8.50
C ASP A 137 3.86 4.27 7.10
N GLN A 138 4.65 4.76 6.15
CA GLN A 138 4.23 4.92 4.75
C GLN A 138 3.84 3.58 4.11
N VAL A 139 4.57 2.49 4.37
CA VAL A 139 4.20 1.14 3.90
C VAL A 139 2.84 0.72 4.47
N ASN A 140 2.60 0.99 5.76
CA ASN A 140 1.35 0.63 6.42
C ASN A 140 0.16 1.43 5.88
N ILE A 141 0.34 2.74 5.68
CA ILE A 141 -0.65 3.61 5.03
C ILE A 141 -0.97 3.08 3.64
N GLU A 142 0.05 2.68 2.89
CA GLU A 142 -0.13 2.16 1.54
C GLU A 142 -0.88 0.83 1.52
N LYS A 143 -0.58 -0.08 2.45
CA LYS A 143 -1.35 -1.33 2.62
C LYS A 143 -2.82 -1.06 2.94
N GLN A 144 -3.11 -0.05 3.75
CA GLN A 144 -4.49 0.37 4.05
C GLN A 144 -5.18 0.99 2.83
N ASN A 145 -4.47 1.79 2.04
CA ASN A 145 -4.99 2.37 0.82
C ASN A 145 -5.33 1.30 -0.21
N ILE A 146 -4.43 0.35 -0.46
CA ILE A 146 -4.67 -0.79 -1.37
C ILE A 146 -5.91 -1.57 -0.90
N ARG A 147 -6.01 -1.86 0.40
CA ARG A 147 -7.18 -2.55 0.96
C ARG A 147 -8.48 -1.78 0.70
N ARG A 148 -8.49 -0.47 0.92
CA ARG A 148 -9.65 0.40 0.66
C ARG A 148 -10.00 0.42 -0.82
N GLU A 149 -9.01 0.58 -1.70
CA GLU A 149 -9.20 0.61 -3.16
C GLU A 149 -9.85 -0.69 -3.66
N ILE A 150 -9.39 -1.84 -3.16
CA ILE A 150 -9.97 -3.15 -3.51
C ILE A 150 -11.38 -3.31 -3.00
N GLN A 151 -11.64 -2.92 -1.75
CA GLN A 151 -12.97 -2.99 -1.16
C GLN A 151 -13.97 -2.16 -1.99
N VAL A 152 -13.65 -0.88 -2.23
CA VAL A 152 -14.50 0.00 -3.03
C VAL A 152 -14.65 -0.51 -4.47
N GLY A 153 -13.57 -0.97 -5.09
CA GLY A 153 -13.59 -1.53 -6.44
C GLY A 153 -14.49 -2.76 -6.53
N TYR A 154 -14.43 -3.65 -5.55
CA TYR A 154 -15.23 -4.88 -5.50
C TYR A 154 -16.71 -4.59 -5.26
N ASP A 155 -17.01 -3.65 -4.38
CA ASP A 155 -18.38 -3.20 -4.12
C ASP A 155 -18.98 -2.59 -5.39
N ASN A 156 -18.24 -1.72 -6.09
CA ASN A 156 -18.67 -1.11 -7.35
C ASN A 156 -18.88 -2.16 -8.46
N TYR A 157 -17.96 -3.12 -8.59
CA TYR A 157 -18.09 -4.22 -9.56
C TYR A 157 -19.35 -5.06 -9.30
N THR A 158 -19.58 -5.41 -8.03
CA THR A 158 -20.74 -6.20 -7.62
C THR A 158 -22.04 -5.44 -7.85
N LEU A 159 -22.08 -4.16 -7.48
CA LEU A 159 -23.21 -3.27 -7.71
C LEU A 159 -23.53 -3.17 -9.20
N ASN A 160 -22.53 -2.87 -10.04
CA ASN A 160 -22.72 -2.72 -11.48
C ASN A 160 -23.19 -4.02 -12.13
N LYS A 161 -22.72 -5.17 -11.65
CA LYS A 161 -23.24 -6.48 -12.09
C LYS A 161 -24.71 -6.67 -11.76
N GLN A 162 -25.13 -6.31 -10.54
CA GLN A 162 -26.53 -6.40 -10.14
C GLN A 162 -27.40 -5.44 -10.96
N LEU A 163 -26.94 -4.20 -11.17
CA LEU A 163 -27.64 -3.24 -12.03
C LEU A 163 -27.78 -3.73 -13.47
N LEU A 164 -26.75 -4.36 -14.02
CA LEU A 164 -26.81 -4.95 -15.37
C LEU A 164 -27.87 -6.06 -15.45
N ILE A 165 -27.94 -6.95 -14.45
CA ILE A 165 -28.96 -8.00 -14.39
C ILE A 165 -30.37 -7.40 -14.34
N LEU A 166 -30.58 -6.40 -13.48
CA LEU A 166 -31.88 -5.71 -13.40
C LEU A 166 -32.24 -5.00 -14.71
N GLN A 167 -31.25 -4.38 -15.37
CA GLN A 167 -31.47 -3.73 -16.66
C GLN A 167 -31.77 -4.72 -17.79
N ASP A 168 -31.24 -5.94 -17.73
CA ASP A 168 -31.58 -7.01 -18.67
C ASP A 168 -33.07 -7.40 -18.55
N GLU A 169 -33.62 -7.43 -17.33
CA GLU A 169 -35.05 -7.66 -17.09
C GLU A 169 -35.89 -6.51 -17.67
N VAL A 170 -35.53 -5.26 -17.38
CA VAL A 170 -36.23 -4.07 -17.91
C VAL A 170 -36.18 -4.03 -19.45
N LEU A 171 -35.05 -4.42 -20.05
CA LEU A 171 -34.91 -4.48 -21.50
C LEU A 171 -35.81 -5.57 -22.11
N SER A 172 -35.91 -6.73 -21.45
CA SER A 172 -36.81 -7.81 -21.86
C SER A 172 -38.27 -7.33 -21.87
N ASP A 173 -38.71 -6.64 -20.81
CA ASP A 173 -40.06 -6.08 -20.73
C ASP A 173 -40.32 -5.02 -21.82
N ALA A 174 -39.35 -4.14 -22.06
CA ALA A 174 -39.42 -3.15 -23.13
C ALA A 174 -39.47 -3.81 -24.52
N GLU A 175 -38.78 -4.93 -24.73
CA GLU A 175 -38.83 -5.71 -25.97
C GLU A 175 -40.20 -6.35 -26.18
N LEU A 176 -40.78 -6.96 -25.13
CA LEU A 176 -42.11 -7.55 -25.18
C LEU A 176 -43.17 -6.50 -25.49
N LEU A 177 -43.10 -5.34 -24.84
CA LEU A 177 -43.98 -4.21 -25.13
C LEU A 177 -43.82 -3.74 -26.58
N ARG A 178 -42.59 -3.55 -27.06
CA ARG A 178 -42.33 -3.14 -28.45
C ARG A 178 -42.92 -4.14 -29.44
N LYS A 179 -42.76 -5.45 -29.22
CA LYS A 179 -43.34 -6.51 -30.06
C LYS A 179 -44.88 -6.46 -30.07
N SER A 180 -45.49 -6.33 -28.89
CA SER A 180 -46.95 -6.20 -28.78
C SER A 180 -47.46 -4.95 -29.53
N GLN A 181 -46.81 -3.81 -29.38
CA GLN A 181 -47.20 -2.60 -30.12
C GLN A 181 -46.94 -2.73 -31.63
N GLU A 182 -45.90 -3.47 -32.04
CA GLU A 182 -45.64 -3.77 -33.45
C GLU A 182 -46.78 -4.59 -34.07
N GLU A 183 -47.27 -5.62 -33.37
CA GLU A 183 -48.43 -6.42 -33.79
C GLU A 183 -49.70 -5.56 -33.89
N ARG A 184 -49.98 -4.76 -32.86
CA ARG A 184 -51.15 -3.86 -32.85
C ARG A 184 -51.09 -2.81 -33.95
N PHE A 185 -49.90 -2.28 -34.25
CA PHE A 185 -49.70 -1.35 -35.36
C PHE A 185 -49.95 -2.02 -36.72
N ARG A 186 -49.48 -3.26 -36.90
CA ARG A 186 -49.75 -4.06 -38.12
C ARG A 186 -51.24 -4.33 -38.31
N ASN A 187 -51.99 -4.45 -37.22
CA ASN A 187 -53.44 -4.60 -37.21
C ASN A 187 -54.19 -3.25 -37.29
N GLU A 188 -53.47 -2.13 -37.45
CA GLU A 188 -54.03 -0.77 -37.50
C GLU A 188 -54.76 -0.32 -36.21
N GLU A 189 -54.49 -0.97 -35.07
CA GLU A 189 -55.13 -0.68 -33.77
C GLU A 189 -54.51 0.52 -33.04
N ILE A 190 -53.28 0.92 -33.42
CA ILE A 190 -52.56 2.05 -32.83
C ILE A 190 -51.96 2.94 -33.92
N SER A 191 -51.65 4.20 -33.58
CA SER A 191 -50.98 5.11 -34.50
C SER A 191 -49.49 4.80 -34.66
N LEU A 192 -48.91 5.27 -35.78
CA LEU A 192 -47.47 5.22 -36.01
C LEU A 192 -46.68 5.92 -34.89
N GLU A 193 -47.20 7.01 -34.36
CA GLU A 193 -46.58 7.76 -33.26
C GLU A 193 -46.47 6.90 -31.99
N ALA A 194 -47.52 6.16 -31.64
CA ALA A 194 -47.50 5.24 -30.49
C ALA A 194 -46.47 4.11 -30.67
N TYR A 195 -46.37 3.55 -31.88
CA TYR A 195 -45.35 2.56 -32.21
C TYR A 195 -43.93 3.15 -32.08
N LEU A 196 -43.67 4.32 -32.69
CA LEU A 196 -42.37 4.98 -32.63
C LEU A 196 -41.96 5.33 -31.19
N ALA A 197 -42.91 5.72 -30.34
CA ALA A 197 -42.66 5.96 -28.92
C ALA A 197 -42.17 4.68 -28.21
N SER A 198 -42.82 3.53 -28.45
CA SER A 198 -42.39 2.25 -27.88
C SER A 198 -41.01 1.81 -28.38
N ASN A 199 -40.71 2.02 -29.67
CA ASN A 199 -39.42 1.70 -30.26
C ASN A 199 -38.30 2.60 -29.69
N LYS A 200 -38.58 3.90 -29.50
CA LYS A 200 -37.65 4.83 -28.85
C LYS A 200 -37.38 4.41 -27.40
N ALA A 201 -38.40 4.02 -26.65
CA ALA A 201 -38.25 3.52 -25.29
C ALA A 201 -37.33 2.28 -25.23
N PHE A 202 -37.58 1.27 -26.07
CA PHE A 202 -36.72 0.09 -26.18
C PHE A 202 -35.26 0.45 -26.50
N ASN A 203 -35.03 1.34 -27.49
CA ASN A 203 -33.68 1.75 -27.85
C ASN A 203 -32.97 2.50 -26.72
N ASN A 204 -33.70 3.32 -25.94
CA ASN A 204 -33.14 4.00 -24.78
C ASN A 204 -32.70 2.99 -23.70
N GLU A 205 -33.52 1.97 -23.39
CA GLU A 205 -33.15 0.92 -22.44
C GLU A 205 -31.95 0.10 -22.93
N ARG A 206 -31.88 -0.15 -24.25
CA ARG A 206 -30.73 -0.83 -24.86
C ARG A 206 -29.42 -0.03 -24.70
N VAL A 207 -29.47 1.29 -24.84
CA VAL A 207 -28.30 2.15 -24.59
C VAL A 207 -27.88 2.09 -23.13
N LYS A 208 -28.82 2.15 -22.18
CA LYS A 208 -28.52 2.03 -20.74
C LYS A 208 -27.84 0.70 -20.40
N ARG A 209 -28.33 -0.41 -20.97
CA ARG A 209 -27.69 -1.73 -20.82
C ARG A 209 -26.23 -1.72 -21.29
N LEU A 210 -25.97 -1.15 -22.48
CA LEU A 210 -24.61 -1.08 -23.01
C LEU A 210 -23.69 -0.24 -22.12
N ASN A 211 -24.20 0.86 -21.55
CA ASN A 211 -23.44 1.66 -20.60
C ASN A 211 -23.13 0.86 -19.33
N LEU A 212 -24.11 0.17 -18.74
CA LEU A 212 -23.87 -0.69 -17.56
C LEU A 212 -22.89 -1.83 -17.85
N GLN A 213 -22.94 -2.43 -19.04
CA GLN A 213 -21.98 -3.44 -19.47
C GLN A 213 -20.56 -2.86 -19.55
N HIS A 214 -20.43 -1.63 -20.06
CA HIS A 214 -19.17 -0.91 -20.07
C HIS A 214 -18.66 -0.66 -18.64
N GLU A 215 -19.52 -0.18 -17.74
CA GLU A 215 -19.16 0.07 -16.33
C GLU A 215 -18.70 -1.20 -15.59
N VAL A 216 -19.35 -2.34 -15.83
CA VAL A 216 -18.88 -3.64 -15.31
C VAL A 216 -17.48 -3.96 -15.83
N THR A 217 -17.21 -3.69 -17.11
CA THR A 217 -15.91 -3.95 -17.73
C THR A 217 -14.82 -3.03 -17.18
N VAL A 218 -15.13 -1.74 -16.98
CA VAL A 218 -14.20 -0.75 -16.42
C VAL A 218 -13.86 -1.09 -14.97
N THR A 219 -14.87 -1.37 -14.15
CA THR A 219 -14.66 -1.74 -12.74
C THR A 219 -13.93 -3.06 -12.59
N ALA A 220 -14.17 -4.03 -13.49
CA ALA A 220 -13.35 -5.25 -13.56
C ALA A 220 -11.89 -4.91 -13.87
N ALA A 221 -11.61 -4.15 -14.94
CA ALA A 221 -10.25 -3.81 -15.34
C ALA A 221 -9.47 -3.06 -14.24
N GLN A 222 -10.14 -2.18 -13.49
CA GLN A 222 -9.54 -1.49 -12.34
C GLN A 222 -9.12 -2.46 -11.23
N LEU A 223 -9.99 -3.43 -10.89
CA LEU A 223 -9.64 -4.48 -9.94
C LEU A 223 -8.50 -5.36 -10.45
N GLU A 224 -8.55 -5.74 -11.73
CA GLU A 224 -7.52 -6.55 -12.39
C GLU A 224 -6.15 -5.88 -12.35
N GLN A 225 -6.11 -4.56 -12.53
CA GLN A 225 -4.88 -3.77 -12.40
C GLN A 225 -4.29 -3.83 -10.98
N LEU A 226 -5.14 -3.84 -9.95
CA LEU A 226 -4.71 -3.88 -8.55
C LEU A 226 -4.21 -5.27 -8.14
N ILE A 227 -4.93 -6.33 -8.52
CA ILE A 227 -4.61 -7.71 -8.16
C ILE A 227 -3.59 -8.37 -9.10
N GLY A 228 -3.40 -7.83 -10.31
CA GLY A 228 -2.45 -8.35 -11.30
C GLY A 228 -2.92 -9.59 -12.06
N MET A 229 -4.21 -9.93 -11.99
CA MET A 229 -4.82 -11.05 -12.70
C MET A 229 -6.29 -10.77 -12.98
N ARG A 230 -6.95 -11.63 -13.78
CA ARG A 230 -8.37 -11.46 -14.09
C ARG A 230 -9.23 -11.71 -12.86
N ILE A 231 -10.27 -10.88 -12.67
CA ILE A 231 -11.13 -10.98 -11.48
C ILE A 231 -11.91 -12.30 -11.48
N GLU A 232 -12.30 -12.83 -12.64
CA GLU A 232 -12.96 -14.13 -12.74
C GLU A 232 -12.04 -15.30 -12.40
N ASP A 233 -10.73 -15.18 -12.68
CA ASP A 233 -9.74 -16.20 -12.33
C ASP A 233 -9.48 -16.19 -10.83
N ALA A 234 -9.29 -15.00 -10.25
CA ALA A 234 -9.17 -14.80 -8.80
C ALA A 234 -10.36 -15.41 -8.04
N LEU A 235 -11.59 -15.06 -8.44
CA LEU A 235 -12.80 -15.59 -7.81
C LEU A 235 -12.95 -17.11 -7.98
N ARG A 236 -12.53 -17.68 -9.12
CA ARG A 236 -12.52 -19.13 -9.34
C ARG A 236 -11.53 -19.84 -8.42
N GLN A 237 -10.31 -19.32 -8.29
CA GLN A 237 -9.30 -19.86 -7.38
C GLN A 237 -9.81 -19.86 -5.94
N MET A 238 -10.44 -18.76 -5.51
CA MET A 238 -10.98 -18.63 -4.17
C MET A 238 -12.11 -19.64 -3.87
N ARG A 239 -12.99 -19.90 -4.86
CA ARG A 239 -14.02 -20.95 -4.75
C ARG A 239 -13.40 -22.35 -4.69
N ALA A 240 -12.40 -22.63 -5.53
CA ALA A 240 -11.71 -23.92 -5.55
C ALA A 240 -10.99 -24.22 -4.22
N GLU A 241 -10.40 -23.20 -3.60
CA GLU A 241 -9.77 -23.31 -2.28
C GLU A 241 -10.79 -23.47 -1.15
N GLY A 242 -11.97 -22.84 -1.26
CA GLY A 242 -13.06 -22.97 -0.28
C GLY A 242 -13.67 -24.37 -0.26
N VAL A 243 -13.63 -25.09 -1.39
CA VAL A 243 -14.13 -26.49 -1.51
C VAL A 243 -13.14 -27.52 -0.95
N ARG A 244 -11.86 -27.17 -0.77
CA ARG A 244 -10.82 -28.09 -0.29
C ARG A 244 -10.63 -28.09 1.24
N ARG A 245 -11.37 -27.25 1.97
CA ARG A 245 -11.38 -27.20 3.44
C ARG A 245 -12.70 -27.75 3.95
#